data_AF-D3B780-F1
#
_entry.id   AF-D3B780-F1
#
_cell.length_a   1.000
_cell.length_b   1.000
_cell.length_c   1.000
_cell.angle_alpha   90.00
_cell.angle_beta   90.00
_cell.angle_gamma   90.00
#
_symmetry.space_group_name_H-M   'P 1'
#
loop_
_entity.id
_entity.type
_entity.pdbx_description
1 polymer ?
#
loop_
_entity_poly.entity_id
_entity_poly.type
_entity_poly.pdbx_seq_one_letter_code
_entity_poly.pdbx_strand_id
1 'polypeptide(L)'
;MNYVYFLFYSLFISRIRYICQLNMSDVNNNNNNTSVIFNVLKNKYYFKLFAGQFKYFRGEVRQSFWRYKYVHWNDLKSLVSAKQFELLRYRLKIGDHIHIEQDALPLLCKSAVDYYLFRSIYDRYQEYFVEPSLLIDAVSVGNMEIVKLLAAQTYPVMLMRTRGYLKKSKTYDYEKYSSASVLSVAWDNGHYELYFYLLKNCFDEDIRPFKVSRIYEGDKQIERLAHRDPRKLLEVGKLSNDPTYKKAILQYLKSNPHIAIQINDAKLNELLSLKPLYSAEQYDMAVRIALEMSYSNVHSRFDFVQQCHKYKVELLHSVDTATNMLKVLNYPAEVVEKELELFEQYRALLIMTEIVDAAKLTVLNRSGFTSLVKSNRIALIEKSNVV
;
A
#
# COMPACT_ATOMS: atom_id res chain seq x y z
N MET A 1 6.53 12.94 21.67
CA MET A 1 5.65 14.02 22.19
C MET A 1 4.25 13.55 22.58
N ASN A 2 3.60 12.71 21.75
CA ASN A 2 2.24 12.21 22.04
C ASN A 2 2.12 11.44 23.36
N TYR A 3 3.15 10.68 23.78
CA TYR A 3 3.07 9.87 24.99
C TYR A 3 3.04 10.71 26.28
N VAL A 4 3.81 11.80 26.35
CA VAL A 4 3.85 12.68 27.53
C VAL A 4 2.60 13.55 27.61
N TYR A 5 2.11 14.07 26.49
CA TYR A 5 0.82 14.78 26.45
C TYR A 5 -0.35 13.84 26.72
N PHE A 6 -0.31 12.59 26.25
CA PHE A 6 -1.32 11.58 26.53
C PHE A 6 -1.32 11.16 28.01
N LEU A 7 -0.14 10.93 28.60
CA LEU A 7 0.00 10.68 30.04
C LEU A 7 -0.46 11.89 30.85
N PHE A 8 -0.12 13.11 30.41
CA PHE A 8 -0.56 14.32 31.10
C PHE A 8 -2.08 14.52 30.98
N TYR A 9 -2.66 14.30 29.80
CA TYR A 9 -4.10 14.39 29.56
C TYR A 9 -4.87 13.28 30.29
N SER A 10 -4.32 12.06 30.36
CA SER A 10 -4.93 10.95 31.09
C SER A 10 -4.83 11.16 32.60
N LEU A 11 -3.72 11.69 33.11
CA LEU A 11 -3.57 12.08 34.52
C LEU A 11 -4.45 13.29 34.86
N PHE A 12 -4.57 14.26 33.96
CA PHE A 12 -5.46 15.41 34.08
C PHE A 12 -6.93 14.99 34.15
N ILE A 13 -7.39 14.15 33.22
CA ILE A 13 -8.77 13.62 33.25
C ILE A 13 -8.99 12.73 34.48
N SER A 14 -8.05 11.86 34.82
CA SER A 14 -8.17 10.97 35.98
C SER A 14 -8.25 11.77 37.29
N ARG A 15 -7.49 12.85 37.41
CA ARG A 15 -7.46 13.67 38.62
C ARG A 15 -8.63 14.65 38.71
N ILE A 16 -9.11 15.18 37.59
CA ILE A 16 -10.40 15.89 37.54
C ILE A 16 -11.52 14.94 37.96
N ARG A 17 -11.58 13.72 37.40
CA ARG A 17 -12.59 12.72 37.78
C ARG A 17 -12.52 12.39 39.28
N TYR A 18 -11.33 12.21 39.83
CA TYR A 18 -11.13 11.95 41.26
C TYR A 18 -11.59 13.12 42.15
N ILE A 19 -11.23 14.36 41.81
CA ILE A 19 -11.66 15.56 42.56
C ILE A 19 -13.18 15.75 42.45
N CYS A 20 -13.78 15.40 41.31
CA CYS A 20 -15.23 15.45 41.14
C CYS A 20 -15.91 14.33 41.94
N GLN A 21 -15.38 13.11 41.94
CA GLN A 21 -15.91 11.99 42.72
C GLN A 21 -15.86 12.24 44.23
N LEU A 22 -14.77 12.85 44.74
CA LEU A 22 -14.64 13.18 46.17
C LEU A 22 -15.60 14.28 46.65
N ASN A 23 -16.10 15.13 45.75
CA ASN A 23 -17.00 16.24 46.10
C ASN A 23 -18.46 16.00 45.66
N MET A 24 -18.76 14.84 45.06
CA MET A 24 -20.10 14.50 44.54
C MET A 24 -20.78 13.36 45.31
N SER A 25 -20.30 12.98 46.49
CA SER A 25 -21.04 12.06 47.36
C SER A 25 -22.42 12.58 47.79
N ASP A 26 -22.71 13.88 47.59
CA ASP A 26 -23.98 14.51 47.98
C ASP A 26 -24.84 15.04 46.81
N VAL A 27 -24.47 14.82 45.54
CA VAL A 27 -25.20 15.37 44.38
C VAL A 27 -25.77 14.28 43.49
N ASN A 28 -26.90 13.73 43.91
CA ASN A 28 -27.74 12.84 43.12
C ASN A 28 -28.56 13.69 42.11
N ASN A 29 -28.03 13.95 40.89
CA ASN A 29 -28.83 13.96 39.64
C ASN A 29 -28.09 14.40 38.37
N ASN A 30 -28.37 13.67 37.28
CA ASN A 30 -28.32 14.02 35.86
C ASN A 30 -26.97 14.32 35.15
N ASN A 31 -26.34 13.24 34.67
CA ASN A 31 -25.83 12.92 33.31
C ASN A 31 -25.32 13.98 32.32
N ASN A 32 -24.94 15.19 32.71
CA ASN A 32 -24.21 16.12 31.83
C ASN A 32 -22.76 16.30 32.27
N ASN A 33 -21.89 15.35 31.88
CA ASN A 33 -20.44 15.36 32.15
C ASN A 33 -19.71 16.62 31.63
N THR A 34 -20.28 17.31 30.64
CA THR A 34 -19.78 18.61 30.16
C THR A 34 -19.94 19.72 31.20
N SER A 35 -20.93 19.64 32.10
CA SER A 35 -21.15 20.70 33.11
C SER A 35 -20.06 20.73 34.17
N VAL A 36 -19.48 19.58 34.50
CA VAL A 36 -18.53 19.46 35.63
C VAL A 36 -17.20 20.15 35.33
N ILE A 37 -16.62 19.92 34.13
CA ILE A 37 -15.38 20.61 33.72
C ILE A 37 -15.61 22.12 33.68
N PHE A 38 -16.73 22.56 33.11
CA PHE A 38 -17.09 23.98 33.08
C PHE A 38 -17.30 24.58 34.48
N ASN A 39 -17.89 23.83 35.42
CA ASN A 39 -18.09 24.26 36.79
C ASN A 39 -16.76 24.37 37.55
N VAL A 40 -15.82 23.45 37.33
CA VAL A 40 -14.45 23.53 37.87
C VAL A 40 -13.70 24.73 37.29
N LEU A 41 -13.83 24.99 35.97
CA LEU A 41 -13.19 26.13 35.30
C LEU A 41 -13.81 27.48 35.71
N LYS A 42 -15.11 27.54 36.00
CA LYS A 42 -15.79 28.76 36.48
C LYS A 42 -15.53 29.05 37.96
N ASN A 43 -15.33 28.01 38.77
CA ASN A 43 -15.06 28.19 40.19
C ASN A 43 -13.63 28.71 40.42
N LYS A 44 -13.52 29.97 40.85
CA LYS A 44 -12.25 30.68 41.06
C LYS A 44 -11.29 29.94 42.00
N TYR A 45 -11.80 29.25 43.02
CA TYR A 45 -10.98 28.51 43.98
C TYR A 45 -10.35 27.26 43.34
N TYR A 46 -11.17 26.41 42.71
CA TYR A 46 -10.68 25.20 42.05
C TYR A 46 -9.78 25.52 40.86
N PHE A 47 -10.11 26.56 40.09
CA PHE A 47 -9.23 27.04 39.02
C PHE A 47 -7.87 27.50 39.57
N LYS A 48 -7.83 28.19 40.72
CA LYS A 48 -6.57 28.62 41.36
C LYS A 48 -5.75 27.44 41.87
N LEU A 49 -6.38 26.43 42.48
CA LEU A 49 -5.71 25.18 42.89
C LEU A 49 -5.15 24.45 41.67
N PHE A 50 -5.94 24.33 40.62
CA PHE A 50 -5.53 23.73 39.36
C PHE A 50 -4.36 24.46 38.73
N ALA A 51 -4.43 25.79 38.61
CA ALA A 51 -3.36 26.63 38.09
C ALA A 51 -2.09 26.55 38.96
N GLY A 52 -2.24 26.39 40.27
CA GLY A 52 -1.14 26.17 41.21
C GLY A 52 -0.42 24.84 40.98
N GLN A 53 -1.15 23.74 40.87
CA GLN A 53 -0.57 22.43 40.52
C GLN A 53 0.03 22.45 39.11
N PHE A 54 -0.62 23.10 38.16
CA PHE A 54 -0.08 23.28 36.83
C PHE A 54 1.25 24.05 36.86
N LYS A 55 1.38 25.09 37.70
CA LYS A 55 2.67 25.79 37.91
C LYS A 55 3.73 24.87 38.54
N TYR A 56 3.37 24.03 39.51
CA TYR A 56 4.27 23.06 40.14
C TYR A 56 4.80 22.03 39.12
N PHE A 57 3.89 21.35 38.41
CA PHE A 57 4.25 20.41 37.35
C PHE A 57 5.03 21.10 36.23
N ARG A 58 4.66 22.34 35.88
CA ARG A 58 5.42 23.13 34.92
C ARG A 58 6.81 23.48 35.44
N GLY A 59 7.04 23.61 36.75
CA GLY A 59 8.34 23.84 37.36
C GLY A 59 9.29 22.65 37.20
N GLU A 60 8.83 21.45 37.54
CA GLU A 60 9.61 20.20 37.41
C GLU A 60 9.80 19.81 35.93
N VAL A 61 8.78 19.98 35.08
CA VAL A 61 8.88 19.70 33.63
C VAL A 61 9.69 20.77 32.89
N ARG A 62 9.75 22.02 33.39
CA ARG A 62 10.55 23.09 32.77
C ARG A 62 12.05 22.82 32.79
N GLN A 63 12.55 22.10 33.81
CA GLN A 63 13.98 21.83 33.93
C GLN A 63 14.45 20.74 32.94
N SER A 64 13.55 19.90 32.44
CA SER A 64 13.90 18.79 31.55
C SER A 64 13.65 19.06 30.06
N PHE A 65 12.92 20.12 29.70
CA PHE A 65 12.62 20.44 28.30
C PHE A 65 12.99 21.87 27.92
N TRP A 66 14.08 22.00 27.14
CA TRP A 66 14.60 23.26 26.62
C TRP A 66 13.58 24.09 25.78
N ARG A 67 12.41 23.52 25.40
CA ARG A 67 11.38 24.14 24.54
C ARG A 67 10.00 24.34 25.21
N TYR A 68 10.00 24.84 26.45
CA TYR A 68 8.77 25.02 27.24
C TYR A 68 7.97 26.31 26.92
N LYS A 69 8.52 27.25 26.14
CA LYS A 69 7.83 28.47 25.68
C LYS A 69 7.62 28.45 24.17
N TYR A 70 6.52 29.04 23.71
CA TYR A 70 6.25 29.25 22.29
C TYR A 70 7.39 29.96 21.54
N VAL A 71 8.08 30.89 22.21
CA VAL A 71 9.22 31.62 21.63
C VAL A 71 10.42 30.72 21.30
N HIS A 72 10.55 29.54 21.94
CA HIS A 72 11.64 28.60 21.68
C HIS A 72 11.37 27.68 20.47
N TRP A 73 10.17 27.75 19.90
CA TRP A 73 9.79 27.00 18.69
C TRP A 73 10.01 27.86 17.46
N ASN A 74 11.26 28.25 17.22
CA ASN A 74 11.68 29.06 16.09
C ASN A 74 12.28 28.23 14.95
N ASP A 75 12.57 26.96 15.16
CA ASP A 75 13.15 26.05 14.16
C ASP A 75 12.07 25.25 13.40
N LEU A 76 12.17 25.25 12.06
CA LEU A 76 11.24 24.57 11.16
C LEU A 76 11.22 23.05 11.40
N LYS A 77 12.39 22.41 11.55
CA LYS A 77 12.51 20.96 11.71
C LYS A 77 11.71 20.47 12.91
N SER A 78 11.80 21.23 13.99
CA SER A 78 11.12 20.97 15.24
C SER A 78 9.62 21.17 15.13
N LEU A 79 9.18 22.29 14.54
CA LEU A 79 7.77 22.58 14.27
C LEU A 79 7.12 21.47 13.43
N VAL A 80 7.79 21.02 12.37
CA VAL A 80 7.29 19.95 11.48
C VAL A 80 7.28 18.60 12.20
N SER A 81 8.36 18.22 12.89
CA SER A 81 8.47 16.93 13.58
C SER A 81 7.44 16.78 14.70
N ALA A 82 7.10 17.88 15.37
CA ALA A 82 6.06 17.91 16.40
C ALA A 82 4.65 18.19 15.86
N LYS A 83 4.48 18.25 14.52
CA LYS A 83 3.23 18.56 13.82
C LYS A 83 2.54 19.84 14.31
N GLN A 84 3.31 20.85 14.70
CA GLN A 84 2.82 22.13 15.21
C GLN A 84 2.50 23.11 14.07
N PHE A 85 1.70 22.67 13.10
CA PHE A 85 1.41 23.42 11.87
C PHE A 85 0.64 24.73 12.14
N GLU A 86 -0.24 24.76 13.15
CA GLU A 86 -0.96 25.99 13.53
C GLU A 86 -0.02 27.06 14.10
N LEU A 87 0.98 26.66 14.88
CA LEU A 87 1.99 27.58 15.38
C LEU A 87 2.87 28.10 14.24
N LEU A 88 3.21 27.23 13.29
CA LEU A 88 3.94 27.60 12.08
C LEU A 88 3.15 28.61 11.23
N ARG A 89 1.85 28.38 11.00
CA ARG A 89 0.94 29.34 10.34
C ARG A 89 0.89 30.68 11.07
N TYR A 90 0.71 30.65 12.39
CA TYR A 90 0.67 31.86 13.21
C TYR A 90 1.96 32.68 13.06
N ARG A 91 3.13 32.03 13.16
CA ARG A 91 4.44 32.68 12.99
C ARG A 91 4.63 33.28 11.61
N LEU A 92 4.24 32.55 10.56
CA LEU A 92 4.27 33.08 9.20
C LEU A 92 3.38 34.32 9.07
N LYS A 93 2.17 34.29 9.64
CA LYS A 93 1.21 35.40 9.60
C LYS A 93 1.75 36.67 10.27
N ILE A 94 2.41 36.56 11.42
CA ILE A 94 2.98 37.71 12.15
C ILE A 94 4.33 38.19 11.61
N GLY A 95 4.89 37.50 10.59
CA GLY A 95 6.19 37.85 10.03
C GLY A 95 7.39 37.42 10.90
N ASP A 96 7.18 36.50 11.86
CA ASP A 96 8.27 36.07 12.74
C ASP A 96 9.28 35.20 11.99
N HIS A 97 10.56 35.35 12.33
CA HIS A 97 11.64 34.61 11.68
C HIS A 97 11.57 33.14 12.10
N ILE A 98 11.70 32.25 11.11
CA ILE A 98 11.76 30.80 11.32
C ILE A 98 13.14 30.36 10.82
N HIS A 99 13.92 29.77 11.73
CA HIS A 99 15.19 29.15 11.38
C HIS A 99 14.94 27.89 10.56
N ILE A 100 15.61 27.77 9.42
CA ILE A 100 15.48 26.65 8.49
C ILE A 100 16.83 25.95 8.38
N GLU A 101 16.95 24.79 9.02
CA GLU A 101 18.00 23.82 8.74
C GLU A 101 17.69 23.07 7.43
N GLN A 102 18.72 22.71 6.66
CA GLN A 102 18.53 22.04 5.36
C GLN A 102 17.80 20.69 5.49
N ASP A 103 17.99 19.97 6.58
CA ASP A 103 17.32 18.69 6.83
C ASP A 103 15.86 18.84 7.29
N ALA A 104 15.40 20.06 7.60
CA ALA A 104 14.00 20.37 7.86
C ALA A 104 13.14 20.27 6.60
N LEU A 105 13.70 20.59 5.43
CA LEU A 105 12.95 20.67 4.17
C LEU A 105 12.51 19.29 3.64
N PRO A 106 13.35 18.23 3.68
CA PRO A 106 12.90 16.85 3.47
C PRO A 106 11.72 16.45 4.36
N LEU A 107 11.79 16.79 5.64
CA LEU A 107 10.72 16.50 6.60
C LEU A 107 9.44 17.28 6.24
N LEU A 108 9.57 18.54 5.84
CA LEU A 108 8.44 19.37 5.42
C LEU A 108 7.75 18.74 4.19
N CYS A 109 8.52 18.37 3.16
CA CYS A 109 8.00 17.70 1.95
C CYS A 109 7.29 16.38 2.28
N LYS A 110 7.79 15.65 3.28
CA LYS A 110 7.22 14.37 3.72
C LYS A 110 6.03 14.48 4.67
N SER A 111 5.83 15.63 5.31
CA SER A 111 4.94 15.75 6.48
C SER A 111 3.43 15.78 6.19
N ALA A 112 3.01 15.50 4.95
CA ALA A 112 1.61 15.62 4.50
C ALA A 112 0.98 16.98 4.90
N VAL A 113 1.80 18.03 4.89
CA VAL A 113 1.37 19.38 5.27
C VAL A 113 0.37 19.92 4.26
N ASP A 114 -0.54 20.77 4.73
CA ASP A 114 -1.41 21.56 3.86
C ASP A 114 -0.58 22.34 2.83
N TYR A 115 -0.98 22.22 1.56
CA TYR A 115 -0.40 22.94 0.43
C TYR A 115 -0.28 24.45 0.70
N TYR A 116 -1.28 25.10 1.28
CA TYR A 116 -1.24 26.55 1.52
C TYR A 116 -0.16 26.94 2.54
N LEU A 117 0.04 26.09 3.55
CA LEU A 117 1.11 26.29 4.53
C LEU A 117 2.48 26.04 3.88
N PHE A 118 2.62 24.97 3.09
CA PHE A 118 3.85 24.72 2.33
C PHE A 118 4.18 25.91 1.43
N ARG A 119 3.19 26.40 0.66
CA ARG A 119 3.33 27.55 -0.23
C ARG A 119 3.76 28.80 0.52
N SER A 120 3.18 29.08 1.68
CA SER A 120 3.55 30.23 2.51
C SER A 120 5.01 30.17 3.00
N ILE A 121 5.51 28.97 3.32
CA ILE A 121 6.92 28.76 3.69
C ILE A 121 7.80 28.94 2.47
N TYR A 122 7.41 28.30 1.36
CA TYR A 122 8.12 28.34 0.09
C TYR A 122 8.30 29.78 -0.41
N ASP A 123 7.22 30.58 -0.45
CA ASP A 123 7.27 31.96 -0.95
C ASP A 123 8.17 32.86 -0.09
N ARG A 124 8.24 32.61 1.22
CA ARG A 124 9.07 33.42 2.14
C ARG A 124 10.53 32.98 2.15
N TYR A 125 10.80 31.70 1.94
CA TYR A 125 12.11 31.08 2.16
C TYR A 125 12.58 30.30 0.93
N GLN A 126 12.24 30.78 -0.27
CA GLN A 126 12.48 30.08 -1.53
C GLN A 126 13.96 29.75 -1.75
N GLU A 127 14.86 30.63 -1.31
CA GLU A 127 16.32 30.47 -1.37
C GLU A 127 16.85 29.19 -0.70
N TYR A 128 16.10 28.61 0.25
CA TYR A 128 16.49 27.38 0.93
C TYR A 128 16.11 26.12 0.12
N PHE A 129 15.19 26.21 -0.84
CA PHE A 129 14.72 25.08 -1.66
C PHE A 129 15.67 24.77 -2.82
N VAL A 130 16.94 24.50 -2.52
CA VAL A 130 17.98 24.23 -3.53
C VAL A 130 18.29 22.76 -3.72
N GLU A 131 17.96 21.92 -2.74
CA GLU A 131 18.35 20.52 -2.73
C GLU A 131 17.47 19.71 -3.72
N PRO A 132 18.04 19.03 -4.73
CA PRO A 132 17.24 18.28 -5.71
C PRO A 132 16.38 17.16 -5.12
N SER A 133 16.79 16.60 -3.98
CA SER A 133 16.05 15.52 -3.31
C SER A 133 14.68 15.96 -2.80
N LEU A 134 14.43 17.27 -2.64
CA LEU A 134 13.13 17.78 -2.18
C LEU A 134 11.99 17.40 -3.13
N LEU A 135 12.25 17.41 -4.43
CA LEU A 135 11.26 16.99 -5.42
C LEU A 135 10.96 15.49 -5.28
N ILE A 136 12.00 14.67 -5.06
CA ILE A 136 11.85 13.22 -4.84
C ILE A 136 11.04 12.95 -3.57
N ASP A 137 11.34 13.68 -2.49
CA ASP A 137 10.66 13.54 -1.21
C ASP A 137 9.17 13.90 -1.33
N ALA A 138 8.84 14.99 -2.03
CA ALA A 138 7.46 15.37 -2.32
C ALA A 138 6.74 14.33 -3.20
N VAL A 139 7.43 13.80 -4.22
CA VAL A 139 6.90 12.74 -5.08
C VAL A 139 6.63 11.46 -4.30
N SER A 140 7.49 11.10 -3.35
CA SER A 140 7.33 9.87 -2.55
C SER A 140 6.04 9.87 -1.72
N VAL A 141 5.59 11.05 -1.27
CA VAL A 141 4.34 11.21 -0.52
C VAL A 141 3.12 11.36 -1.42
N GLY A 142 3.31 11.72 -2.69
CA GLY A 142 2.22 11.85 -3.66
C GLY A 142 1.44 13.15 -3.56
N ASN A 143 2.01 14.20 -2.95
CA ASN A 143 1.34 15.51 -2.89
C ASN A 143 1.50 16.25 -4.22
N MET A 144 0.50 16.11 -5.09
CA MET A 144 0.48 16.68 -6.45
C MET A 144 0.79 18.18 -6.47
N GLU A 145 0.16 18.98 -5.59
CA GLU A 145 0.30 20.43 -5.63
C GLU A 145 1.69 20.91 -5.19
N ILE A 146 2.29 20.25 -4.20
CA ILE A 146 3.68 20.51 -3.80
C ILE A 146 4.63 20.11 -4.93
N VAL A 147 4.40 18.98 -5.59
CA VAL A 147 5.24 18.53 -6.70
C VAL A 147 5.14 19.49 -7.88
N LYS A 148 3.95 19.97 -8.23
CA LYS A 148 3.75 21.01 -9.26
C LYS A 148 4.57 22.26 -8.94
N LEU A 149 4.48 22.74 -7.69
CA LEU A 149 5.20 23.92 -7.22
C LEU A 149 6.72 23.74 -7.35
N LEU A 150 7.26 22.65 -6.81
CA LEU A 150 8.70 22.36 -6.83
C LEU A 150 9.20 22.06 -8.26
N ALA A 151 8.43 21.36 -9.07
CA ALA A 151 8.80 21.05 -10.46
C ALA A 151 8.80 22.30 -11.36
N ALA A 152 7.98 23.31 -11.05
CA ALA A 152 7.94 24.58 -11.76
C ALA A 152 9.03 25.57 -11.32
N GLN A 153 9.82 25.24 -10.29
CA GLN A 153 10.87 26.10 -9.78
C GLN A 153 11.97 26.33 -10.81
N THR A 154 12.27 27.61 -11.07
CA THR A 154 13.41 28.07 -11.87
C THR A 154 14.43 28.86 -11.05
N TYR A 155 14.02 29.44 -9.92
CA TYR A 155 14.84 30.18 -8.97
C TYR A 155 14.62 29.63 -7.55
N PRO A 156 15.64 29.50 -6.69
CA PRO A 156 17.05 29.81 -6.92
C PRO A 156 17.77 28.86 -7.89
N VAL A 157 17.26 27.64 -8.03
CA VAL A 157 17.82 26.61 -8.92
C VAL A 157 16.70 25.74 -9.47
N MET A 158 16.86 25.24 -10.69
CA MET A 158 15.97 24.20 -11.21
C MET A 158 16.27 22.88 -10.48
N LEU A 159 15.24 22.29 -9.86
CA LEU A 159 15.40 21.01 -9.18
C LEU A 159 15.59 19.89 -10.20
N MET A 160 16.63 19.07 -10.00
CA MET A 160 16.92 17.94 -10.87
C MET A 160 15.84 16.88 -10.76
N ARG A 161 15.55 16.25 -11.89
CA ARG A 161 14.48 15.27 -12.09
C ARG A 161 14.98 13.94 -12.68
N THR A 162 16.14 13.90 -13.34
CA THR A 162 16.72 12.66 -13.91
C THR A 162 17.81 12.03 -13.02
N ARG A 163 18.24 10.82 -13.42
CA ARG A 163 19.30 10.05 -12.75
C ARG A 163 20.64 10.78 -12.92
N GLY A 164 21.40 10.98 -11.84
CA GLY A 164 22.83 11.29 -11.99
C GLY A 164 23.51 11.99 -10.81
N TYR A 165 22.78 12.82 -10.06
CA TYR A 165 23.45 13.70 -9.08
C TYR A 165 23.48 13.18 -7.63
N LEU A 166 22.60 12.25 -7.28
CA LEU A 166 22.56 11.68 -5.92
C LEU A 166 23.80 10.83 -5.57
N LYS A 167 24.61 10.43 -6.57
CA LYS A 167 25.85 9.66 -6.34
C LYS A 167 26.95 10.42 -5.59
N LYS A 168 26.87 11.75 -5.46
CA LYS A 168 27.96 12.57 -4.90
C LYS A 168 27.71 13.14 -3.49
N SER A 169 26.52 12.98 -2.92
CA SER A 169 26.26 13.46 -1.55
C SER A 169 26.76 12.44 -0.52
N LYS A 170 27.90 12.73 0.13
CA LYS A 170 28.49 11.88 1.19
C LYS A 170 27.76 11.98 2.54
N THR A 171 26.78 12.87 2.68
CA THR A 171 26.24 13.29 3.99
C THR A 171 24.94 12.61 4.40
N TYR A 172 24.33 11.79 3.55
CA TYR A 172 23.08 11.08 3.84
C TYR A 172 23.08 9.70 3.18
N ASP A 173 22.37 8.73 3.77
CA ASP A 173 22.10 7.37 3.23
C ASP A 173 21.28 7.40 1.92
N TYR A 174 21.77 8.12 0.92
CA TYR A 174 21.15 8.24 -0.40
C TYR A 174 21.44 7.03 -1.30
N GLU A 175 22.15 6.01 -0.83
CA GLU A 175 22.37 4.77 -1.58
C GLU A 175 21.05 4.16 -2.07
N LYS A 176 19.96 4.32 -1.30
CA LYS A 176 18.62 3.83 -1.66
C LYS A 176 18.03 4.52 -2.90
N TYR A 177 18.39 5.77 -3.19
CA TYR A 177 17.82 6.57 -4.29
C TYR A 177 18.84 6.94 -5.37
N SER A 178 20.09 6.49 -5.25
CA SER A 178 21.22 6.80 -6.13
C SER A 178 20.96 6.53 -7.62
N SER A 179 19.96 5.71 -7.95
CA SER A 179 19.52 5.41 -9.32
C SER A 179 18.04 5.70 -9.60
N ALA A 180 17.28 6.29 -8.68
CA ALA A 180 15.85 6.52 -8.90
C ALA A 180 15.62 7.87 -9.59
N SER A 181 14.87 7.89 -10.70
CA SER A 181 14.33 9.13 -11.27
C SER A 181 13.03 9.51 -10.54
N VAL A 182 12.59 10.77 -10.65
CA VAL A 182 11.29 11.17 -10.07
C VAL A 182 10.14 10.32 -10.62
N LEU A 183 10.23 9.89 -11.88
CA LEU A 183 9.27 8.99 -12.51
C LEU A 183 9.28 7.60 -11.86
N SER A 184 10.45 7.00 -11.61
CA SER A 184 10.49 5.70 -10.94
C SER A 184 9.95 5.79 -9.51
N VAL A 185 10.24 6.88 -8.79
CA VAL A 185 9.72 7.08 -7.43
C VAL A 185 8.20 7.22 -7.42
N ALA A 186 7.63 8.01 -8.35
CA ALA A 186 6.17 8.14 -8.48
C ALA A 186 5.54 6.77 -8.77
N TRP A 187 6.13 6.00 -9.69
CA TRP A 187 5.65 4.67 -10.07
C TRP A 187 5.70 3.66 -8.92
N ASP A 188 6.85 3.54 -8.26
CA ASP A 188 7.09 2.53 -7.23
C ASP A 188 6.23 2.77 -5.98
N ASN A 189 5.93 4.04 -5.66
CA ASN A 189 5.01 4.42 -4.58
C ASN A 189 3.53 4.36 -5.00
N GLY A 190 3.22 4.06 -6.27
CA GLY A 190 1.85 3.90 -6.75
C GLY A 190 1.10 5.21 -7.00
N HIS A 191 1.83 6.33 -7.16
CA HIS A 191 1.30 7.67 -7.44
C HIS A 191 1.16 7.88 -8.95
N TYR A 192 0.28 7.12 -9.61
CA TYR A 192 0.22 7.08 -11.08
C TYR A 192 -0.27 8.37 -11.73
N GLU A 193 -1.20 9.09 -11.11
CA GLU A 193 -1.62 10.41 -11.59
C GLU A 193 -0.43 11.37 -11.63
N LEU A 194 0.40 11.33 -10.58
CA LEU A 194 1.61 12.12 -10.49
C LEU A 194 2.65 11.70 -11.54
N TYR A 195 2.81 10.39 -11.76
CA TYR A 195 3.67 9.85 -12.81
C TYR A 195 3.29 10.41 -14.20
N PHE A 196 2.01 10.33 -14.57
CA PHE A 196 1.56 10.84 -15.87
C PHE A 196 1.59 12.37 -15.95
N TYR A 197 1.34 13.06 -14.84
CA TYR A 197 1.54 14.51 -14.76
C TYR A 197 2.99 14.88 -15.07
N LEU A 198 3.96 14.24 -14.40
CA LEU A 198 5.39 14.47 -14.61
C LEU A 198 5.77 14.16 -16.06
N LEU A 199 5.35 13.01 -16.58
CA LEU A 199 5.64 12.60 -17.96
C LEU A 199 5.14 13.61 -19.00
N LYS A 200 3.96 14.20 -18.79
CA LYS A 200 3.33 15.13 -19.74
C LYS A 200 3.84 16.56 -19.61
N ASN A 201 4.07 17.03 -18.38
CA ASN A 201 4.21 18.47 -18.11
C ASN A 201 5.61 18.88 -17.66
N CYS A 202 6.50 17.94 -17.38
CA CYS A 202 7.84 18.25 -16.89
C CYS A 202 8.90 17.87 -17.94
N PHE A 203 9.98 18.65 -17.94
CA PHE A 203 11.16 18.43 -18.76
C PHE A 203 12.32 17.96 -17.87
N ASP A 204 13.28 17.25 -18.44
CA ASP A 204 14.54 16.99 -17.76
C ASP A 204 15.41 18.27 -17.67
N GLU A 205 16.61 18.12 -17.12
CA GLU A 205 17.59 19.18 -16.97
C GLU A 205 18.07 19.73 -18.32
N ASP A 206 18.02 18.92 -19.37
CA ASP A 206 18.36 19.29 -20.74
C ASP A 206 17.16 19.92 -21.49
N ILE A 207 16.07 20.24 -20.78
CA ILE A 207 14.82 20.80 -21.34
C ILE A 207 14.18 19.85 -22.36
N ARG A 208 14.42 18.54 -22.23
CA ARG A 208 13.80 17.52 -23.08
C ARG A 208 12.58 16.96 -22.36
N PRO A 209 11.48 16.69 -23.09
CA PRO A 209 10.35 15.98 -22.50
C PRO A 209 10.83 14.66 -21.92
N PHE A 210 10.30 14.29 -20.76
CA PHE A 210 10.59 12.98 -20.20
C PHE A 210 10.25 11.89 -21.22
N LYS A 211 11.22 11.03 -21.49
CA LYS A 211 11.02 9.81 -22.25
C LYS A 211 11.13 8.65 -21.30
N VAL A 212 10.15 7.74 -21.34
CA VAL A 212 10.28 6.42 -20.71
C VAL A 212 11.40 5.73 -21.46
N SER A 213 12.60 5.76 -20.88
CA SER A 213 13.85 5.66 -21.66
C SER A 213 14.08 4.30 -22.31
N ARG A 214 13.22 3.30 -22.05
CA ARG A 214 13.11 2.05 -22.81
C ARG A 214 11.68 1.55 -22.75
N ILE A 215 11.14 1.09 -23.89
CA ILE A 215 9.91 0.28 -23.95
C ILE A 215 9.99 -0.88 -22.91
N TYR A 216 11.19 -1.46 -22.76
CA TYR A 216 11.50 -2.50 -21.76
C TYR A 216 11.30 -2.10 -20.29
N GLU A 217 11.43 -0.82 -19.92
CA GLU A 217 11.11 -0.39 -18.54
C GLU A 217 9.60 -0.34 -18.34
N GLY A 218 8.84 0.07 -19.36
CA GLY A 218 7.38 0.07 -19.37
C GLY A 218 6.80 -1.34 -19.21
N ASP A 219 7.31 -2.31 -19.98
CA ASP A 219 6.81 -3.69 -19.90
C ASP A 219 7.02 -4.30 -18.49
N LYS A 220 8.22 -4.11 -17.91
CA LYS A 220 8.51 -4.56 -16.53
C LYS A 220 7.71 -3.81 -15.48
N GLN A 221 7.33 -2.57 -15.74
CA GLN A 221 6.48 -1.78 -14.84
C GLN A 221 5.04 -2.27 -14.87
N ILE A 222 4.50 -2.53 -16.06
CA ILE A 222 3.19 -3.13 -16.29
C ILE A 222 3.12 -4.52 -15.66
N GLU A 223 4.13 -5.36 -15.88
CA GLU A 223 4.24 -6.70 -15.28
C GLU A 223 4.23 -6.64 -13.75
N ARG A 224 5.09 -5.79 -13.16
CA ARG A 224 5.14 -5.61 -11.70
C ARG A 224 3.82 -5.08 -11.13
N LEU A 225 3.17 -4.15 -11.83
CA LEU A 225 1.87 -3.63 -11.42
C LEU A 225 0.79 -4.71 -11.51
N ALA A 226 0.76 -5.46 -12.60
CA ALA A 226 -0.22 -6.52 -12.82
C ALA A 226 -0.13 -7.62 -11.75
N HIS A 227 1.08 -8.01 -11.34
CA HIS A 227 1.24 -8.98 -10.26
C HIS A 227 0.92 -8.42 -8.87
N ARG A 228 1.15 -7.12 -8.63
CA ARG A 228 0.88 -6.48 -7.34
C ARG A 228 -0.60 -6.14 -7.14
N ASP A 229 -1.22 -5.58 -8.17
CA ASP A 229 -2.61 -5.11 -8.16
C ASP A 229 -3.17 -5.05 -9.60
N PRO A 230 -3.76 -6.17 -10.09
CA PRO A 230 -4.33 -6.26 -11.43
C PRO A 230 -5.36 -5.17 -11.74
N ARG A 231 -6.20 -4.80 -10.75
CA ARG A 231 -7.29 -3.84 -10.94
C ARG A 231 -6.75 -2.45 -11.25
N LYS A 232 -5.65 -2.08 -10.60
CA LYS A 232 -4.99 -0.79 -10.78
C LYS A 232 -4.34 -0.65 -12.16
N LEU A 233 -4.04 -1.77 -12.84
CA LEU A 233 -3.56 -1.76 -14.23
C LEU A 233 -4.53 -1.04 -15.18
N LEU A 234 -5.84 -1.27 -15.02
CA LEU A 234 -6.86 -0.64 -15.85
C LEU A 234 -7.02 0.85 -15.54
N GLU A 235 -6.96 1.22 -14.25
CA GLU A 235 -6.97 2.63 -13.83
C GLU A 235 -5.78 3.39 -14.43
N VAL A 236 -4.58 2.81 -14.35
CA VAL A 236 -3.37 3.36 -14.99
C VAL A 236 -3.54 3.46 -16.51
N GLY A 237 -4.15 2.46 -17.14
CA GLY A 237 -4.49 2.50 -18.57
C GLY A 237 -5.44 3.64 -18.94
N LYS A 238 -6.39 3.99 -18.06
CA LYS A 238 -7.30 5.14 -18.24
C LYS A 238 -6.59 6.47 -18.04
N LEU A 239 -5.66 6.55 -17.07
CA LEU A 239 -4.87 7.76 -16.79
C LEU A 239 -3.85 8.07 -17.89
N SER A 240 -3.31 7.04 -18.55
CA SER A 240 -2.43 7.24 -19.69
C SER A 240 -3.20 7.82 -20.87
N ASN A 241 -2.83 9.03 -21.30
CA ASN A 241 -3.24 9.55 -22.61
C ASN A 241 -2.38 8.99 -23.75
N ASP A 242 -1.26 8.33 -23.44
CA ASP A 242 -0.35 7.77 -24.43
C ASP A 242 -0.91 6.45 -25.02
N PRO A 243 -1.20 6.39 -26.34
CA PRO A 243 -1.65 5.17 -27.02
C PRO A 243 -0.67 4.02 -26.89
N THR A 244 0.63 4.32 -26.80
CA THR A 244 1.72 3.34 -26.67
C THR A 244 1.57 2.56 -25.37
N TYR A 245 1.28 3.26 -24.27
CA TYR A 245 1.09 2.64 -22.96
C TYR A 245 -0.17 1.78 -22.92
N LYS A 246 -1.28 2.26 -23.51
CA LYS A 246 -2.53 1.49 -23.63
C LYS A 246 -2.31 0.22 -24.44
N LYS A 247 -1.59 0.32 -25.57
CA LYS A 247 -1.24 -0.83 -26.41
C LYS A 247 -0.37 -1.83 -25.66
N ALA A 248 0.60 -1.37 -24.87
CA ALA A 248 1.45 -2.24 -24.06
C ALA A 248 0.65 -2.99 -22.98
N ILE A 249 -0.24 -2.30 -22.25
CA ILE A 249 -1.15 -2.93 -21.27
C ILE A 249 -2.03 -3.99 -21.95
N LEU A 250 -2.66 -3.65 -23.08
CA LEU A 250 -3.51 -4.58 -23.82
C LEU A 250 -2.73 -5.79 -24.33
N GLN A 251 -1.51 -5.59 -24.84
CA GLN A 251 -0.65 -6.67 -25.28
C GLN A 251 -0.26 -7.58 -24.11
N TYR A 252 0.10 -7.01 -22.96
CA TYR A 252 0.41 -7.76 -21.76
C TYR A 252 -0.80 -8.59 -21.27
N LEU A 253 -1.99 -8.01 -21.26
CA LEU A 253 -3.23 -8.71 -20.87
C LEU A 253 -3.62 -9.81 -21.86
N LYS A 254 -3.39 -9.62 -23.17
CA LYS A 254 -3.57 -10.68 -24.18
C LYS A 254 -2.64 -11.86 -23.94
N SER A 255 -1.39 -11.59 -23.57
CA SER A 255 -0.41 -12.63 -23.22
C SER A 255 -0.68 -13.28 -21.86
N ASN A 256 -1.48 -12.64 -20.99
CA ASN A 256 -1.75 -13.10 -19.61
C ASN A 256 -3.26 -13.09 -19.31
N PRO A 257 -4.07 -13.94 -19.96
CA PRO A 257 -5.53 -13.91 -19.84
C PRO A 257 -6.04 -14.13 -18.41
N HIS A 258 -5.31 -14.88 -17.58
CA HIS A 258 -5.63 -15.07 -16.16
C HIS A 258 -5.65 -13.76 -15.36
N ILE A 259 -4.79 -12.78 -15.70
CA ILE A 259 -4.78 -11.44 -15.07
C ILE A 259 -5.99 -10.64 -15.55
N ALA A 260 -6.32 -10.71 -16.85
CA ALA A 260 -7.51 -10.04 -17.40
C ALA A 260 -8.80 -10.52 -16.71
N ILE A 261 -8.92 -11.83 -16.47
CA ILE A 261 -10.05 -12.43 -15.74
C ILE A 261 -10.12 -11.87 -14.30
N GLN A 262 -9.00 -11.73 -13.60
CA GLN A 262 -8.96 -11.18 -12.24
C GLN A 262 -9.42 -9.71 -12.15
N ILE A 263 -9.23 -8.93 -13.22
CA ILE A 263 -9.72 -7.54 -13.28
C ILE A 263 -11.25 -7.51 -13.30
N ASN A 264 -11.89 -8.50 -13.92
CA ASN A 264 -13.35 -8.63 -14.05
C ASN A 264 -14.03 -7.37 -14.61
N ASP A 265 -13.45 -6.79 -15.68
CA ASP A 265 -14.04 -5.65 -16.40
C ASP A 265 -14.68 -6.14 -17.70
N ALA A 266 -15.99 -5.95 -17.84
CA ALA A 266 -16.77 -6.46 -18.97
C ALA A 266 -16.31 -5.88 -20.32
N LYS A 267 -15.94 -4.58 -20.36
CA LYS A 267 -15.47 -3.92 -21.60
C LYS A 267 -14.09 -4.44 -22.00
N LEU A 268 -13.23 -4.68 -21.02
CA LEU A 268 -11.92 -5.26 -21.26
C LEU A 268 -12.04 -6.70 -21.80
N ASN A 269 -12.94 -7.50 -21.23
CA ASN A 269 -13.20 -8.86 -21.71
C ASN A 269 -13.69 -8.87 -23.16
N GLU A 270 -14.58 -7.94 -23.51
CA GLU A 270 -15.04 -7.72 -24.88
C GLU A 270 -13.89 -7.31 -25.82
N LEU A 271 -13.08 -6.32 -25.43
CA LEU A 271 -11.92 -5.84 -26.21
C LEU A 271 -10.85 -6.91 -26.43
N LEU A 272 -10.67 -7.80 -25.47
CA LEU A 272 -9.72 -8.90 -25.58
C LEU A 272 -10.31 -10.10 -26.36
N SER A 273 -11.58 -10.01 -26.78
CA SER A 273 -12.34 -11.11 -27.39
C SER A 273 -12.27 -12.39 -26.54
N LEU A 274 -12.12 -12.22 -25.23
CA LEU A 274 -12.18 -13.32 -24.29
C LEU A 274 -13.66 -13.69 -24.19
N LYS A 275 -14.10 -14.70 -24.97
CA LYS A 275 -15.36 -15.38 -24.66
C LYS A 275 -15.31 -15.74 -23.17
N PRO A 276 -16.36 -15.49 -22.39
CA PRO A 276 -16.40 -15.98 -21.02
C PRO A 276 -16.19 -17.50 -21.11
N LEU A 277 -15.02 -17.96 -20.69
CA LEU A 277 -14.62 -19.38 -20.72
C LEU A 277 -15.52 -20.22 -19.80
N TYR A 278 -16.31 -19.55 -18.96
CA TYR A 278 -17.19 -20.13 -17.96
C TYR A 278 -18.50 -19.34 -17.93
N SER A 279 -19.63 -20.02 -17.75
CA SER A 279 -20.88 -19.35 -17.38
C SER A 279 -20.68 -18.58 -16.06
N ALA A 280 -21.50 -17.56 -15.79
CA ALA A 280 -21.43 -16.80 -14.53
C ALA A 280 -21.48 -17.72 -13.30
N GLU A 281 -22.24 -18.83 -13.39
CA GLU A 281 -22.35 -19.86 -12.36
C GLU A 281 -21.06 -20.67 -12.19
N GLN A 282 -20.40 -21.05 -13.28
CA GLN A 282 -19.12 -21.78 -13.25
C GLN A 282 -17.99 -20.90 -12.68
N TYR A 283 -18.01 -19.60 -12.96
CA TYR A 283 -17.04 -18.65 -12.40
C TYR A 283 -17.28 -18.43 -10.90
N ASP A 284 -18.53 -18.23 -10.47
CA ASP A 284 -18.88 -18.07 -9.05
C ASP A 284 -18.53 -19.32 -8.24
N MET A 285 -18.73 -20.50 -8.83
CA MET A 285 -18.32 -21.78 -8.23
C MET A 285 -16.80 -21.91 -8.12
N ALA A 286 -16.04 -21.56 -9.16
CA ALA A 286 -14.57 -21.60 -9.11
C ALA A 286 -14.00 -20.61 -8.07
N VAL A 287 -14.59 -19.42 -7.95
CA VAL A 287 -14.20 -18.41 -6.95
C VAL A 287 -14.54 -18.86 -5.53
N ARG A 288 -15.72 -19.45 -5.30
CA ARG A 288 -16.08 -20.06 -4.00
C ARG A 288 -15.10 -21.16 -3.59
N ILE A 289 -14.77 -22.06 -4.51
CA ILE A 289 -13.79 -23.13 -4.27
C ILE A 289 -12.43 -22.53 -3.91
N ALA A 290 -11.95 -21.53 -4.66
CA ALA A 290 -10.67 -20.88 -4.38
C ALA A 290 -10.64 -20.16 -3.01
N LEU A 291 -11.75 -19.53 -2.61
CA LEU A 291 -11.88 -18.86 -1.32
C LEU A 291 -11.93 -19.88 -0.17
N GLU A 292 -12.71 -20.95 -0.27
CA GLU A 292 -12.76 -22.03 0.74
C GLU A 292 -11.39 -22.72 0.92
N MET A 293 -10.63 -22.87 -0.16
CA MET A 293 -9.25 -23.37 -0.11
C MET A 293 -8.28 -22.41 0.60
N SER A 294 -8.53 -21.11 0.55
CA SER A 294 -7.66 -20.09 1.16
C SER A 294 -7.87 -19.91 2.67
N TYR A 295 -9.07 -20.22 3.19
CA TYR A 295 -9.46 -19.96 4.59
C TYR A 295 -9.47 -21.19 5.52
N SER A 296 -9.19 -22.41 5.02
CA SER A 296 -9.33 -23.66 5.78
C SER A 296 -8.03 -24.15 6.44
N ASN A 297 -8.13 -24.58 7.71
CA ASN A 297 -7.07 -25.23 8.49
C ASN A 297 -6.75 -26.63 7.91
N VAL A 298 -5.58 -27.20 8.23
CA VAL A 298 -5.02 -28.39 7.54
C VAL A 298 -5.96 -29.62 7.57
N HIS A 299 -6.74 -29.82 8.64
CA HIS A 299 -7.72 -30.92 8.71
C HIS A 299 -8.91 -30.74 7.76
N SER A 300 -9.48 -29.54 7.66
CA SER A 300 -10.57 -29.24 6.70
C SER A 300 -10.15 -29.38 5.23
N ARG A 301 -8.85 -29.31 4.93
CA ARG A 301 -8.32 -29.55 3.58
C ARG A 301 -8.31 -31.04 3.22
N PHE A 302 -8.11 -31.94 4.18
CA PHE A 302 -8.10 -33.38 3.94
C PHE A 302 -9.51 -33.91 3.70
N ASP A 303 -10.47 -33.49 4.52
CA ASP A 303 -11.89 -33.84 4.36
C ASP A 303 -12.44 -33.29 3.04
N PHE A 304 -12.05 -32.07 2.66
CA PHE A 304 -12.41 -31.48 1.37
C PHE A 304 -11.79 -32.22 0.18
N VAL A 305 -10.51 -32.64 0.27
CA VAL A 305 -9.87 -33.47 -0.76
C VAL A 305 -10.57 -34.83 -0.89
N GLN A 306 -10.98 -35.45 0.22
CA GLN A 306 -11.77 -36.68 0.18
C GLN A 306 -13.16 -36.46 -0.43
N GLN A 307 -13.81 -35.32 -0.13
CA GLN A 307 -15.10 -34.95 -0.74
C GLN A 307 -14.96 -34.69 -2.24
N CYS A 308 -13.93 -33.96 -2.67
CA CYS A 308 -13.63 -33.73 -4.08
C CYS A 308 -13.27 -35.04 -4.79
N HIS A 309 -12.54 -35.95 -4.14
CA HIS A 309 -12.23 -37.26 -4.70
C HIS A 309 -13.49 -38.13 -4.84
N LYS A 310 -14.39 -38.10 -3.85
CA LYS A 310 -15.68 -38.80 -3.91
C LYS A 310 -16.54 -38.25 -5.06
N TYR A 311 -16.69 -36.93 -5.15
CA TYR A 311 -17.41 -36.29 -6.26
C TYR A 311 -16.76 -36.59 -7.61
N LYS A 312 -15.43 -36.64 -7.70
CA LYS A 312 -14.69 -37.07 -8.90
C LYS A 312 -15.03 -38.50 -9.31
N VAL A 313 -15.06 -39.44 -8.35
CA VAL A 313 -15.39 -40.84 -8.63
C VAL A 313 -16.85 -40.97 -9.09
N GLU A 314 -17.77 -40.25 -8.46
CA GLU A 314 -19.18 -40.22 -8.86
C GLU A 314 -19.37 -39.58 -10.25
N LEU A 315 -18.62 -38.52 -10.56
CA LEU A 315 -18.65 -37.87 -11.87
C LEU A 315 -18.05 -38.76 -12.97
N LEU A 316 -16.92 -39.42 -12.71
CA LEU A 316 -16.32 -40.37 -13.67
C LEU A 316 -17.24 -41.56 -13.92
N HIS A 317 -17.89 -42.07 -12.88
CA HIS A 317 -18.87 -43.14 -13.03
C HIS A 317 -20.11 -42.67 -13.81
N SER A 318 -20.56 -41.42 -13.63
CA SER A 318 -21.67 -40.86 -14.42
C SER A 318 -21.28 -40.61 -15.88
N VAL A 319 -20.04 -40.21 -16.15
CA VAL A 319 -19.46 -40.05 -17.49
C VAL A 319 -19.37 -41.38 -18.22
N ASP A 320 -18.87 -42.43 -17.57
CA ASP A 320 -18.82 -43.78 -18.15
C ASP A 320 -20.23 -44.33 -18.42
N THR A 321 -21.17 -44.05 -17.51
CA THR A 321 -22.58 -44.45 -17.67
C THR A 321 -23.24 -43.68 -18.82
N ALA A 322 -23.03 -42.37 -18.93
CA ALA A 322 -23.55 -41.52 -20.01
C ALA A 322 -22.94 -41.89 -21.36
N THR A 323 -21.64 -42.17 -21.41
CA THR A 323 -20.94 -42.60 -22.64
C THR A 323 -21.44 -43.97 -23.11
N ASN A 324 -21.72 -44.89 -22.18
CA ASN A 324 -22.30 -46.19 -22.51
C ASN A 324 -23.78 -46.07 -22.91
N MET A 325 -24.55 -45.18 -22.30
CA MET A 325 -25.94 -44.89 -22.71
C MET A 325 -26.01 -44.26 -24.10
N LEU A 326 -25.12 -43.32 -24.43
CA LEU A 326 -25.06 -42.70 -25.76
C LEU A 326 -24.70 -43.71 -26.86
N LYS A 327 -23.86 -44.71 -26.56
CA LYS A 327 -23.56 -45.83 -27.48
C LYS A 327 -24.74 -46.78 -27.69
N VAL A 328 -25.61 -46.94 -26.69
CA VAL A 328 -26.78 -47.82 -26.76
C VAL A 328 -27.98 -47.14 -27.44
N LEU A 329 -28.10 -45.82 -27.33
CA LEU A 329 -29.30 -45.07 -27.76
C LEU A 329 -29.29 -44.59 -29.22
N ASN A 330 -28.28 -44.95 -30.03
CA ASN A 330 -28.23 -44.71 -31.47
C ASN A 330 -28.47 -43.22 -31.87
N TYR A 331 -27.91 -42.29 -31.09
CA TYR A 331 -27.99 -40.85 -31.39
C TYR A 331 -27.21 -40.47 -32.66
N PRO A 332 -27.58 -39.37 -33.35
CA PRO A 332 -26.83 -38.87 -34.50
C PRO A 332 -25.38 -38.55 -34.13
N ALA A 333 -24.44 -38.98 -34.96
CA ALA A 333 -23.00 -38.90 -34.70
C ALA A 333 -22.52 -37.50 -34.31
N GLU A 334 -23.09 -36.45 -34.91
CA GLU A 334 -22.76 -35.05 -34.64
C GLU A 334 -23.09 -34.59 -33.20
N VAL A 335 -24.11 -35.19 -32.57
CA VAL A 335 -24.48 -34.89 -31.17
C VAL A 335 -23.54 -35.60 -30.22
N VAL A 336 -23.18 -36.85 -30.55
CA VAL A 336 -22.22 -37.65 -29.77
C VAL A 336 -20.83 -37.03 -29.82
N GLU A 337 -20.42 -36.48 -30.97
CA GLU A 337 -19.12 -35.84 -31.15
C GLU A 337 -18.99 -34.53 -30.35
N LYS A 338 -20.04 -33.69 -30.33
CA LYS A 338 -20.08 -32.47 -29.51
C LYS A 338 -20.07 -32.74 -28.01
N GLU A 339 -20.82 -33.75 -27.58
CA GLU A 339 -20.83 -34.17 -26.17
C GLU A 339 -19.48 -34.75 -25.76
N LEU A 340 -18.85 -35.59 -26.60
CA LEU A 340 -17.49 -36.10 -26.38
C LEU A 340 -16.44 -34.98 -26.31
N GLU A 341 -16.56 -33.96 -27.15
CA GLU A 341 -15.67 -32.79 -27.12
C GLU A 341 -15.82 -32.01 -25.80
N LEU A 342 -17.05 -31.87 -25.29
CA LEU A 342 -17.32 -31.29 -23.97
C LEU A 342 -16.71 -32.16 -22.85
N PHE A 343 -16.82 -33.48 -22.94
CA PHE A 343 -16.26 -34.42 -21.97
C PHE A 343 -14.72 -34.40 -21.94
N GLU A 344 -14.06 -34.31 -23.09
CA GLU A 344 -12.60 -34.17 -23.16
C GLU A 344 -12.11 -32.82 -22.59
N GLN A 345 -12.90 -31.74 -22.74
CA GLN A 345 -12.63 -30.46 -22.08
C GLN A 345 -12.75 -30.58 -20.54
N TYR A 346 -13.75 -31.29 -20.03
CA TYR A 346 -13.88 -31.57 -18.60
C TYR A 346 -12.73 -32.44 -18.06
N ARG A 347 -12.29 -33.42 -18.85
CA ARG A 347 -11.15 -34.29 -18.51
C ARG A 347 -9.83 -33.51 -18.45
N ALA A 348 -9.60 -32.60 -19.39
CA ALA A 348 -8.44 -31.71 -19.37
C ALA A 348 -8.42 -30.77 -18.15
N LEU A 349 -9.60 -30.29 -17.74
CA LEU A 349 -9.75 -29.48 -16.51
C LEU A 349 -9.37 -30.28 -15.26
N LEU A 350 -9.76 -31.56 -15.21
CA LEU A 350 -9.46 -32.48 -14.13
C LEU A 350 -7.95 -32.78 -14.02
N ILE A 351 -7.27 -32.94 -15.14
CA ILE A 351 -5.81 -33.13 -15.20
C ILE A 351 -5.08 -31.84 -14.76
N MET A 352 -5.59 -30.67 -15.14
CA MET A 352 -5.03 -29.38 -14.69
C MET A 352 -5.16 -29.20 -13.17
N THR A 353 -6.28 -29.63 -12.56
CA THR A 353 -6.41 -29.64 -11.09
C THR A 353 -5.44 -30.60 -10.42
N GLU A 354 -5.18 -31.78 -11.00
CA GLU A 354 -4.17 -32.73 -10.51
C GLU A 354 -2.75 -32.14 -10.57
N ILE A 355 -2.39 -31.43 -11.63
CA ILE A 355 -1.09 -30.76 -11.77
C ILE A 355 -0.93 -29.65 -10.72
N VAL A 356 -1.99 -28.89 -10.44
CA VAL A 356 -1.97 -27.84 -9.42
C VAL A 356 -1.86 -28.42 -8.01
N ASP A 357 -2.54 -29.52 -7.72
CA ASP A 357 -2.46 -30.21 -6.42
C ASP A 357 -1.11 -30.91 -6.21
N ALA A 358 -0.56 -31.54 -7.26
CA ALA A 358 0.78 -32.13 -7.24
C ALA A 358 1.87 -31.05 -7.05
N ALA A 359 1.75 -29.90 -7.72
CA ALA A 359 2.65 -28.76 -7.59
C ALA A 359 2.59 -28.15 -6.17
N LYS A 360 1.41 -28.09 -5.56
CA LYS A 360 1.24 -27.63 -4.16
C LYS A 360 1.84 -28.59 -3.14
N LEU A 361 1.69 -29.91 -3.36
CA LEU A 361 2.34 -30.94 -2.53
C LEU A 361 3.88 -30.89 -2.64
N THR A 362 4.43 -30.57 -3.82
CA THR A 362 5.88 -30.40 -3.99
C THR A 362 6.41 -29.14 -3.31
N VAL A 363 5.62 -28.06 -3.30
CA VAL A 363 5.97 -26.81 -2.59
C VAL A 363 5.88 -26.99 -1.06
N LEU A 364 4.90 -27.74 -0.56
CA LEU A 364 4.75 -28.08 0.86
C LEU A 364 5.84 -29.04 1.39
N ASN A 365 6.37 -29.94 0.54
CA ASN A 365 7.45 -30.86 0.92
C ASN A 365 8.85 -30.23 0.89
N ARG A 366 9.04 -29.05 0.26
CA ARG A 366 10.35 -28.36 0.22
C ARG A 366 10.80 -27.77 1.56
N SER A 367 9.91 -27.57 2.53
CA SER A 367 10.27 -27.10 3.88
C SER A 367 10.75 -28.21 4.83
N GLY A 368 10.63 -29.49 4.45
CA GLY A 368 11.10 -30.64 5.25
C GLY A 368 12.22 -31.47 4.60
N PHE A 369 12.58 -31.21 3.35
CA PHE A 369 13.42 -32.13 2.56
C PHE A 369 14.93 -32.05 2.88
N THR A 370 15.43 -30.97 3.49
CA THR A 370 16.87 -30.82 3.77
C THR A 370 17.35 -31.60 5.01
N SER A 371 16.46 -31.96 5.95
CA SER A 371 16.83 -32.81 7.10
C SER A 371 16.68 -34.30 6.79
N LEU A 372 15.64 -34.69 6.03
CA LEU A 372 15.36 -36.09 5.70
C LEU A 372 16.38 -36.69 4.71
N VAL A 373 16.90 -35.88 3.78
CA VAL A 373 17.95 -36.32 2.83
C VAL A 373 19.31 -36.53 3.52
N LYS A 374 19.58 -35.85 4.64
CA LYS A 374 20.80 -36.12 5.43
C LYS A 374 20.69 -37.42 6.24
N SER A 375 19.52 -37.71 6.80
CA SER A 375 19.32 -38.92 7.60
C SER A 375 19.20 -40.20 6.75
N ASN A 376 18.56 -40.13 5.58
CA ASN A 376 18.39 -41.30 4.71
C ASN A 376 19.63 -41.62 3.84
N ARG A 377 20.54 -40.66 3.63
CA ARG A 377 21.80 -40.93 2.91
C ARG A 377 22.80 -41.73 3.73
N ILE A 378 22.72 -41.67 5.07
CA ILE A 378 23.53 -42.50 5.98
C ILE A 378 23.01 -43.94 5.99
N ALA A 379 21.68 -44.13 6.07
CA ALA A 379 21.05 -45.45 6.08
C ALA A 379 21.18 -46.23 4.76
N LEU A 380 21.32 -45.55 3.62
CA LEU A 380 21.52 -46.19 2.31
C LEU A 380 22.99 -46.58 2.03
N ILE A 381 23.96 -45.93 2.69
CA ILE A 381 25.39 -46.28 2.53
C ILE A 381 25.78 -47.48 3.43
N GLU A 382 25.10 -47.67 4.57
CA GLU A 382 25.33 -48.84 5.44
C GLU A 382 24.73 -50.13 4.86
N LYS A 383 23.66 -50.04 4.05
CA LYS A 383 23.05 -51.22 3.39
C LYS A 383 23.73 -51.67 2.10
N SER A 384 24.67 -50.89 1.55
CA SER A 384 25.40 -51.24 0.33
C SER A 384 26.80 -51.84 0.58
N ASN A 385 27.19 -52.04 1.85
CA ASN A 385 28.51 -52.57 2.22
C ASN A 385 28.46 -53.88 3.06
N VAL A 386 27.35 -54.60 3.02
CA VAL A 386 27.30 -56.00 3.47
C VAL A 386 27.16 -56.85 2.20
N VAL A 387 28.26 -57.50 1.85
CA VAL A 387 28.44 -58.42 0.71
C VAL A 387 27.58 -59.66 0.87
#